data_AF-E8JP58-F1
#
_entry.id   AF-E8JP58-F1
#
_cell.length_a   1.000
_cell.length_b   1.000
_cell.length_c   1.000
_cell.angle_alpha   90.00
_cell.angle_beta   90.00
_cell.angle_gamma   90.00
#
_symmetry.space_group_name_H-M   'P 1'
#
loop_
_entity.id
_entity.type
_entity.pdbx_description
1 polymer ?
#
loop_
_entity_poly.entity_id
_entity_poly.type
_entity_poly.pdbx_seq_one_letter_code
_entity_poly.pdbx_strand_id
1 'polypeptide(L)'
;IPFIILMSVNFWPGFSVHYALPGQIYAVLTMALVGYVEEVIFRGLLFKAIEKDSVKQAIIISPITFGAGHIINLLTGHAAFDTLLQIAYAIAIGFAFVMVFYKSKSIWPCIITHSFIDVASMFSGESSKTLDIVISIVIIVVAGGYALYLGGTATKEL
;
A
#
# COMPACT_ATOMS: atom_id res chain seq x y z
N ILE A 1 4.25 8.47 -12.16
CA ILE A 1 4.24 7.40 -13.19
C ILE A 1 4.03 6.02 -12.55
N PRO A 2 4.84 5.54 -11.58
CA PRO A 2 4.66 4.19 -11.00
C PRO A 2 3.33 4.03 -10.25
N PHE A 3 2.90 5.06 -9.52
CA PHE A 3 1.64 5.04 -8.77
C PHE A 3 0.38 4.99 -9.64
N ILE A 4 0.44 5.45 -10.89
CA ILE A 4 -0.72 5.35 -11.81
C ILE A 4 -1.02 3.87 -12.10
N ILE A 5 0.03 3.06 -12.28
CA ILE A 5 -0.13 1.62 -12.48
C ILE A 5 -0.77 1.00 -11.24
N LEU A 6 -0.23 1.29 -10.04
CA LEU A 6 -0.77 0.77 -8.78
C LEU A 6 -2.23 1.18 -8.56
N MET A 7 -2.59 2.42 -8.85
CA MET A 7 -3.96 2.92 -8.73
C MET A 7 -4.91 2.24 -9.73
N SER A 8 -4.40 1.74 -10.86
CA SER A 8 -5.23 1.10 -11.89
C SER A 8 -5.60 -0.35 -11.59
N VAL A 9 -4.80 -1.07 -10.78
CA VAL A 9 -4.86 -2.54 -10.68
C VAL A 9 -6.19 -3.08 -10.18
N ASN A 10 -6.86 -2.36 -9.27
CA ASN A 10 -8.18 -2.73 -8.75
C ASN A 10 -9.28 -2.71 -9.82
N PHE A 11 -9.05 -2.05 -10.96
CA PHE A 11 -10.00 -2.01 -12.08
C PHE A 11 -9.68 -3.02 -13.18
N TRP A 12 -8.57 -3.76 -13.10
CA TRP A 12 -8.22 -4.76 -14.11
C TRP A 12 -9.18 -5.96 -14.15
N PRO A 13 -9.73 -6.43 -13.02
CA PRO A 13 -10.84 -7.39 -13.02
C PRO A 13 -12.16 -6.81 -13.53
N GLY A 14 -12.22 -5.51 -13.84
CA GLY A 14 -13.43 -4.79 -14.21
C GLY A 14 -13.89 -3.83 -13.11
N PHE A 15 -15.04 -3.20 -13.36
CA PHE A 15 -15.69 -2.27 -12.43
C PHE A 15 -17.03 -2.86 -11.97
N SER A 16 -17.31 -2.83 -10.67
CA SER A 16 -18.54 -3.34 -10.09
C SER A 16 -18.95 -2.55 -8.85
N VAL A 17 -20.25 -2.46 -8.58
CA VAL A 17 -20.81 -1.84 -7.37
C VAL A 17 -21.42 -2.95 -6.53
N HIS A 18 -20.88 -3.16 -5.34
CA HIS A 18 -21.19 -4.33 -4.51
C HIS A 18 -22.31 -4.07 -3.49
N TYR A 19 -22.61 -2.81 -3.22
CA TYR A 19 -23.58 -2.39 -2.22
C TYR A 19 -24.64 -1.47 -2.81
N ALA A 20 -25.81 -1.39 -2.16
CA ALA A 20 -26.75 -0.30 -2.42
C ALA A 20 -26.07 1.06 -2.16
N LEU A 21 -26.55 2.13 -2.80
CA LEU A 21 -25.88 3.44 -2.80
C LEU A 21 -25.43 3.94 -1.41
N PRO A 22 -26.24 3.89 -0.34
CA PRO A 22 -25.79 4.30 0.99
C PRO A 22 -24.63 3.45 1.53
N GLY A 23 -24.67 2.13 1.30
CA GLY A 23 -23.61 1.21 1.69
C GLY A 23 -22.33 1.43 0.90
N GLN A 24 -22.44 1.72 -0.40
CA GLN A 24 -21.28 2.03 -1.25
C GLN A 24 -20.61 3.33 -0.78
N ILE A 25 -21.39 4.37 -0.46
CA ILE A 25 -20.85 5.63 0.08
C ILE A 25 -20.13 5.37 1.40
N TYR A 26 -20.74 4.59 2.30
CA TYR A 26 -20.10 4.25 3.58
C TYR A 26 -18.77 3.52 3.36
N ALA A 27 -18.74 2.48 2.51
CA ALA A 27 -17.53 1.73 2.19
C ALA A 27 -16.42 2.63 1.63
N VAL A 28 -16.74 3.53 0.70
CA VAL A 28 -15.79 4.51 0.14
C VAL A 28 -15.23 5.43 1.21
N LEU A 29 -16.07 5.99 2.07
CA LEU A 29 -15.61 6.89 3.14
C LEU A 29 -14.73 6.16 4.15
N THR A 30 -15.10 4.94 4.54
CA THR A 30 -14.30 4.12 5.45
C THR A 30 -12.95 3.77 4.83
N MET A 31 -12.90 3.29 3.59
CA MET A 31 -11.64 2.93 2.93
C MET A 31 -10.73 4.15 2.69
N ALA A 32 -11.31 5.31 2.37
CA ALA A 32 -10.53 6.54 2.27
C ALA A 32 -9.86 6.90 3.62
N LEU A 33 -10.60 6.76 4.73
CA LEU A 33 -10.10 6.99 6.08
C LEU A 33 -9.07 5.94 6.51
N VAL A 34 -9.22 4.67 6.12
CA VAL A 34 -8.25 3.60 6.38
C VAL A 34 -6.89 3.98 5.78
N GLY A 35 -6.83 4.23 4.47
CA GLY A 35 -5.58 4.63 3.81
C GLY A 35 -4.96 5.88 4.43
N TYR A 36 -5.77 6.86 4.86
CA TYR A 36 -5.27 8.03 5.59
C TYR A 36 -4.65 7.64 6.93
N VAL A 37 -5.38 6.89 7.76
CA VAL A 37 -4.95 6.51 9.11
C VAL A 37 -3.67 5.66 9.06
N GLU A 38 -3.60 4.72 8.13
CA GLU A 38 -2.42 3.88 7.97
C GLU A 38 -1.18 4.71 7.62
N GLU A 39 -1.28 5.67 6.68
CA GLU A 39 -0.16 6.55 6.40
C GLU A 39 0.25 7.40 7.61
N VAL A 40 -0.71 7.95 8.36
CA VAL A 40 -0.41 8.71 9.59
C VAL A 40 0.32 7.82 10.60
N ILE A 41 -0.12 6.59 10.82
CA ILE A 41 0.52 5.67 11.77
C ILE A 41 1.94 5.30 11.29
N PHE A 42 2.09 4.82 10.06
CA PHE A 42 3.36 4.22 9.64
C PHE A 42 4.41 5.26 9.21
N ARG A 43 4.00 6.35 8.56
CA ARG A 43 4.92 7.39 8.06
C ARG A 43 4.91 8.63 8.96
N GLY A 44 3.73 9.05 9.42
CA GLY A 44 3.60 10.23 10.29
C GLY A 44 4.12 10.01 11.71
N LEU A 45 3.92 8.80 12.28
CA LEU A 45 4.30 8.49 13.66
C LEU A 45 5.49 7.53 13.74
N LEU A 46 5.34 6.29 13.27
CA LEU A 46 6.36 5.24 13.44
C LEU A 46 7.69 5.61 12.77
N PHE A 47 7.67 5.99 11.50
CA PHE A 47 8.87 6.43 10.78
C PHE A 47 9.52 7.63 11.48
N LYS A 48 8.74 8.66 11.83
CA LYS A 48 9.23 9.88 12.51
C LYS A 48 9.77 9.62 13.91
N ALA A 49 9.31 8.57 14.59
CA ALA A 49 9.85 8.16 15.88
C ALA A 49 11.22 7.50 15.71
N ILE A 50 11.36 6.55 14.77
CA ILE A 50 12.60 5.80 14.54
C ILE A 50 13.68 6.66 13.86
N GLU A 51 13.30 7.57 12.96
CA GLU A 51 14.27 8.38 12.20
C GLU A 51 15.14 9.27 13.09
N LYS A 52 14.68 9.58 14.30
CA LYS A 52 15.42 10.37 15.31
C LYS A 52 16.74 9.70 15.68
N ASP A 53 16.73 8.36 15.71
CA ASP A 53 17.88 7.54 16.06
C ASP A 53 18.56 6.98 14.80
N SER A 54 17.78 6.55 13.81
CA SER A 54 18.31 5.99 12.57
C SER A 54 17.33 6.05 11.40
N VAL A 55 17.64 6.91 10.43
CA VAL A 55 16.92 6.98 9.15
C VAL A 55 16.93 5.62 8.43
N LYS A 56 18.06 4.89 8.46
CA LYS A 56 18.17 3.57 7.83
C LYS A 56 17.20 2.57 8.46
N GLN A 57 17.09 2.56 9.79
CA GLN A 57 16.11 1.70 10.47
C GLN A 57 14.68 2.15 10.18
N ALA A 58 14.39 3.45 10.14
CA ALA A 58 13.05 3.94 9.80
C ALA A 58 12.62 3.50 8.39
N ILE A 59 13.55 3.54 7.42
CA ILE A 59 13.31 3.07 6.04
C ILE A 59 13.01 1.58 5.97
N ILE A 60 13.58 0.76 6.86
CA ILE A 60 13.41 -0.70 6.86
C ILE A 60 12.19 -1.13 7.69
N ILE A 61 12.06 -0.62 8.90
CA ILE A 61 11.07 -1.08 9.89
C ILE A 61 9.67 -0.63 9.51
N SER A 62 9.48 0.65 9.16
CA SER A 62 8.16 1.20 8.81
C SER A 62 7.42 0.37 7.75
N PRO A 63 8.00 0.07 6.57
CA PRO A 63 7.29 -0.68 5.53
C PRO A 63 7.13 -2.17 5.85
N ILE A 64 8.06 -2.78 6.59
CA ILE A 64 7.93 -4.17 7.05
C ILE A 64 6.76 -4.29 8.02
N THR A 65 6.67 -3.39 9.01
CA THR A 65 5.57 -3.40 9.98
C THR A 65 4.23 -3.08 9.33
N PHE A 66 4.19 -2.20 8.32
CA PHE A 66 3.01 -1.90 7.52
C PHE A 66 2.45 -3.16 6.85
N GLY A 67 3.28 -3.88 6.09
CA GLY A 67 2.83 -5.12 5.45
C GLY A 67 2.52 -6.22 6.46
N ALA A 68 3.32 -6.37 7.52
CA ALA A 68 3.10 -7.38 8.56
C ALA A 68 1.75 -7.22 9.29
N GLY A 69 1.20 -6.01 9.38
CA GLY A 69 -0.12 -5.76 9.96
C GLY A 69 -1.24 -6.58 9.33
N HIS A 70 -1.08 -6.96 8.06
CA HIS A 70 -2.05 -7.78 7.33
C HIS A 70 -2.08 -9.25 7.79
N ILE A 71 -1.18 -9.68 8.67
CA ILE A 71 -1.24 -11.02 9.29
C ILE A 71 -2.57 -11.26 10.03
N ILE A 72 -3.24 -10.19 10.47
CA ILE A 72 -4.56 -10.24 11.10
C ILE A 72 -5.58 -10.92 10.16
N ASN A 73 -5.41 -10.85 8.85
CA ASN A 73 -6.32 -11.49 7.89
C ASN A 73 -6.29 -13.02 8.02
N LEU A 74 -5.17 -13.63 8.42
CA LEU A 74 -5.13 -15.06 8.76
C LEU A 74 -6.03 -15.36 9.96
N LEU A 75 -5.99 -14.48 10.97
CA LEU A 75 -6.75 -14.64 12.21
C LEU A 75 -8.26 -14.45 11.98
N THR A 76 -8.65 -13.73 10.93
CA THR A 76 -10.05 -13.54 10.51
C THR A 76 -10.53 -14.57 9.49
N GLY A 77 -9.72 -15.59 9.17
CA GLY A 77 -10.12 -16.74 8.36
C GLY A 77 -9.79 -16.65 6.86
N HIS A 78 -8.98 -15.68 6.43
CA HIS A 78 -8.52 -15.60 5.04
C HIS A 78 -7.53 -16.73 4.70
N ALA A 79 -7.48 -17.09 3.42
CA ALA A 79 -6.59 -18.14 2.94
C ALA A 79 -5.11 -17.72 3.10
N ALA A 80 -4.29 -18.64 3.62
CA ALA A 80 -2.91 -18.35 3.96
C ALA A 80 -2.08 -17.82 2.79
N PHE A 81 -2.25 -18.41 1.61
CA PHE A 81 -1.55 -17.97 0.41
C PHE A 81 -1.88 -16.53 0.03
N ASP A 82 -3.16 -16.14 0.08
CA ASP A 82 -3.60 -14.78 -0.26
C ASP A 82 -3.09 -13.76 0.73
N THR A 83 -3.15 -14.07 2.03
CA THR A 83 -2.62 -13.17 3.05
C THR A 83 -1.10 -13.02 2.97
N LEU A 84 -0.36 -14.09 2.70
CA LEU A 84 1.10 -13.99 2.51
C LEU A 84 1.46 -13.16 1.28
N LEU A 85 0.70 -13.31 0.19
CA LEU A 85 0.87 -12.50 -1.01
C LEU A 85 0.53 -11.03 -0.75
N GLN A 86 -0.52 -10.77 0.04
CA GLN A 86 -0.88 -9.44 0.53
C GLN A 86 0.21 -8.79 1.37
N ILE A 87 0.76 -9.52 2.34
CA ILE A 87 1.89 -9.05 3.12
C ILE A 87 3.05 -8.69 2.19
N ALA A 88 3.39 -9.54 1.23
CA ALA A 88 4.51 -9.30 0.31
C ALA A 88 4.30 -8.03 -0.54
N TYR A 89 3.13 -7.85 -1.17
CA TYR A 89 2.88 -6.65 -1.97
C TYR A 89 2.72 -5.39 -1.11
N ALA A 90 2.16 -5.50 0.11
CA ALA A 90 2.03 -4.38 1.04
C ALA A 90 3.40 -3.91 1.53
N ILE A 91 4.34 -4.81 1.79
CA ILE A 91 5.74 -4.45 2.09
C ILE A 91 6.36 -3.69 0.90
N ALA A 92 6.14 -4.16 -0.34
CA ALA A 92 6.71 -3.51 -1.53
C ALA A 92 6.16 -2.09 -1.75
N ILE A 93 4.83 -1.90 -1.66
CA ILE A 93 4.19 -0.56 -1.62
C ILE A 93 4.75 0.25 -0.45
N GLY A 94 4.87 -0.41 0.69
CA GLY A 94 5.49 0.07 1.91
C GLY A 94 6.76 0.86 1.64
N PHE A 95 7.74 0.18 1.05
CA PHE A 95 9.05 0.73 0.71
C PHE A 95 8.94 1.89 -0.29
N ALA A 96 8.11 1.76 -1.33
CA ALA A 96 7.93 2.82 -2.31
C ALA A 96 7.42 4.12 -1.68
N PHE A 97 6.40 4.03 -0.83
CA PHE A 97 5.85 5.17 -0.11
C PHE A 97 6.83 5.78 0.88
N VAL A 98 7.56 4.95 1.63
CA VAL A 98 8.59 5.45 2.57
C VAL A 98 9.69 6.22 1.83
N MET A 99 10.14 5.74 0.67
CA MET A 99 11.12 6.46 -0.14
C MET A 99 10.57 7.78 -0.69
N VAL A 100 9.32 7.81 -1.14
CA VAL A 100 8.65 9.04 -1.59
C VAL A 100 8.51 10.03 -0.43
N PHE A 101 8.03 9.57 0.71
CA PHE A 101 7.90 10.39 1.92
C PHE A 101 9.24 10.96 2.35
N TYR A 102 10.27 10.13 2.42
CA TYR A 102 11.61 10.53 2.83
C TYR A 102 12.22 11.59 1.90
N LYS A 103 12.07 11.45 0.58
CA LYS A 103 12.62 12.41 -0.38
C LYS A 103 11.79 13.68 -0.54
N SER A 104 10.46 13.55 -0.61
CA SER A 104 9.57 14.70 -0.81
C SER A 104 9.30 15.50 0.47
N LYS A 105 9.58 14.90 1.64
CA LYS A 105 9.20 15.43 2.96
C LYS A 105 7.70 15.69 3.11
N SER A 106 6.88 15.04 2.27
CA SER A 106 5.43 15.21 2.22
C SER A 106 4.73 13.86 2.33
N ILE A 107 3.77 13.76 3.24
CA ILE A 107 2.94 12.57 3.45
C ILE A 107 1.76 12.49 2.48
N TRP A 108 1.35 13.63 1.89
CA TRP A 108 0.17 13.73 1.04
C TRP A 108 0.19 12.82 -0.19
N PRO A 109 1.29 12.66 -0.94
CA PRO A 109 1.33 11.72 -2.06
C PRO A 109 1.03 10.28 -1.64
N CYS A 110 1.48 9.88 -0.45
CA CYS A 110 1.23 8.55 0.10
C CYS A 110 -0.25 8.41 0.49
N ILE A 111 -0.80 9.38 1.24
CA ILE A 111 -2.21 9.40 1.66
C ILE A 111 -3.13 9.31 0.44
N ILE A 112 -2.95 10.19 -0.55
CA ILE A 112 -3.82 10.25 -1.71
C ILE A 112 -3.76 8.93 -2.51
N THR A 113 -2.55 8.40 -2.71
CA THR A 113 -2.38 7.15 -3.47
C THR A 113 -2.98 5.97 -2.72
N HIS A 114 -2.72 5.86 -1.41
CA HIS A 114 -3.18 4.74 -0.60
C HIS A 114 -4.70 4.75 -0.43
N SER A 115 -5.26 5.87 0.03
CA SER A 115 -6.71 6.04 0.16
C SER A 115 -7.41 5.77 -1.17
N PHE A 116 -6.82 6.15 -2.31
CA PHE A 116 -7.38 5.81 -3.61
C PHE A 116 -7.34 4.31 -3.90
N ILE A 117 -6.23 3.63 -3.64
CA ILE A 117 -6.11 2.17 -3.84
C ILE A 117 -7.18 1.45 -3.01
N ASP A 118 -7.35 1.82 -1.75
CA ASP A 118 -8.33 1.21 -0.85
C ASP A 118 -9.76 1.47 -1.34
N VAL A 119 -10.06 2.72 -1.71
CA VAL A 119 -11.37 3.08 -2.29
C VAL A 119 -11.62 2.33 -3.60
N ALA A 120 -10.64 2.22 -4.47
CA ALA A 120 -10.75 1.52 -5.75
C ALA A 120 -11.04 0.03 -5.55
N SER A 121 -10.53 -0.59 -4.48
CA SER A 121 -10.84 -1.99 -4.17
C SER A 121 -12.34 -2.24 -3.94
N MET A 122 -13.09 -1.23 -3.46
CA MET A 122 -14.55 -1.28 -3.28
C MET A 122 -15.35 -1.26 -4.57
N PHE A 123 -14.67 -1.06 -5.70
CA PHE A 123 -15.25 -1.08 -7.03
C PHE A 123 -14.66 -2.17 -7.93
N SER A 124 -13.79 -3.04 -7.40
CA SER A 124 -13.16 -4.11 -8.18
C SER A 124 -14.19 -5.12 -8.68
N GLY A 125 -14.07 -5.53 -9.95
CA GLY A 125 -14.89 -6.60 -10.52
C GLY A 125 -14.53 -7.99 -10.00
N GLU A 126 -15.28 -9.00 -10.42
CA GLU A 126 -14.93 -10.39 -10.14
C GLU A 126 -13.61 -10.77 -10.80
N SER A 127 -12.68 -11.31 -10.01
CA SER A 127 -11.35 -11.68 -10.48
C SER A 127 -11.17 -13.20 -10.45
N SER A 128 -10.30 -13.67 -11.34
CA SER A 128 -9.81 -15.05 -11.27
C SER A 128 -8.59 -15.12 -10.37
N LYS A 129 -8.38 -16.26 -9.71
CA LYS A 129 -7.20 -16.51 -8.88
C LYS A 129 -5.88 -16.21 -9.60
N THR A 130 -5.80 -16.56 -10.89
CA THR A 130 -4.62 -16.29 -11.73
C THR A 130 -4.40 -14.79 -11.90
N LEU A 131 -5.46 -14.02 -12.14
CA LEU A 131 -5.37 -12.57 -12.29
C LEU A 131 -4.94 -11.89 -10.98
N ASP A 132 -5.44 -12.32 -9.82
CA ASP A 132 -5.03 -11.79 -8.52
C ASP A 132 -3.54 -11.98 -8.24
N ILE A 133 -3.02 -13.16 -8.60
CA ILE A 133 -1.58 -13.46 -8.50
C ILE A 133 -0.78 -12.55 -9.42
N VAL A 134 -1.22 -12.38 -10.68
CA VAL A 134 -0.57 -11.49 -11.64
C VAL A 134 -0.55 -10.05 -11.14
N ILE A 135 -1.69 -9.55 -10.66
CA ILE A 135 -1.80 -8.20 -10.08
C ILE A 135 -0.83 -8.03 -8.92
N SER A 136 -0.79 -8.99 -7.99
CA SER A 136 0.10 -8.94 -6.84
C SER A 136 1.59 -8.91 -7.24
N ILE A 137 1.98 -9.73 -8.23
CA ILE A 137 3.34 -9.74 -8.77
C ILE A 137 3.68 -8.40 -9.43
N VAL A 138 2.75 -7.83 -10.21
CA VAL A 138 2.94 -6.51 -10.83
C VAL A 138 3.14 -5.45 -9.77
N ILE A 139 2.32 -5.42 -8.72
CA ILE A 139 2.46 -4.48 -7.60
C ILE A 139 3.86 -4.62 -6.98
N ILE A 140 4.28 -5.85 -6.66
CA ILE A 140 5.59 -6.11 -6.05
C ILE A 140 6.73 -5.59 -6.94
N VAL A 141 6.70 -5.90 -8.23
CA VAL A 141 7.75 -5.51 -9.18
C VAL A 141 7.78 -4.01 -9.40
N VAL A 142 6.62 -3.38 -9.62
CA VAL A 142 6.53 -1.94 -9.88
C VAL A 142 6.87 -1.13 -8.64
N ALA A 143 6.30 -1.47 -7.48
CA ALA A 143 6.56 -0.76 -6.24
C ALA A 143 7.99 -1.01 -5.73
N GLY A 144 8.44 -2.26 -5.73
CA GLY A 144 9.79 -2.64 -5.33
C GLY A 144 10.85 -2.02 -6.25
N GLY A 145 10.65 -2.09 -7.57
CA GLY A 145 11.54 -1.46 -8.55
C GLY A 145 11.62 0.05 -8.37
N TYR A 146 10.49 0.70 -8.12
CA TYR A 146 10.47 2.14 -7.85
C TYR A 146 11.14 2.51 -6.53
N ALA A 147 10.94 1.72 -5.48
CA ALA A 147 11.61 1.90 -4.21
C ALA A 147 13.14 1.79 -4.36
N LEU A 148 13.63 0.80 -5.11
CA LEU A 148 15.06 0.64 -5.40
C LEU A 148 15.63 1.81 -6.22
N TYR A 149 14.90 2.27 -7.23
CA TYR A 149 15.28 3.45 -8.02
C TYR A 149 15.42 4.70 -7.13
N LEU A 150 14.46 4.96 -6.26
CA LEU A 150 14.55 6.06 -5.30
C LEU A 150 15.63 5.82 -4.24
N GLY A 151 15.85 4.57 -3.85
CA GLY A 151 16.89 4.16 -2.89
C GLY A 151 18.30 4.45 -3.39
N GLY A 152 18.61 4.07 -4.63
CA GLY A 152 19.92 4.33 -5.25
C GLY A 152 20.25 5.81 -5.42
N THR A 153 19.23 6.68 -5.41
CA THR A 153 19.42 8.14 -5.37
C THR A 153 19.47 8.69 -3.95
N ALA A 154 18.90 8.01 -2.94
CA ALA A 154 18.96 8.41 -1.53
C ALA A 154 20.28 8.03 -0.84
N THR A 155 20.90 6.92 -1.22
CA THR A 155 22.20 6.49 -0.67
C THR A 155 23.36 7.42 -1.00
N LYS A 156 23.15 8.40 -1.89
CA LYS A 156 24.11 9.49 -2.15
C LYS A 156 23.97 10.65 -1.14
N GLU A 157 22.89 10.67 -0.37
CA GLU A 157 22.51 11.75 0.56
C GLU A 157 22.61 11.31 2.04
N LEU A 158 22.85 10.02 2.30
CA LEU A 158 23.05 9.38 3.61
C LEU A 158 24.51 9.08 3.87
#